data_AF-A0A820AU37-F1
#
_entry.id   AF-A0A820AU37-F1
#
_cell.length_a   1.000
_cell.length_b   1.000
_cell.length_c   1.000
_cell.angle_alpha   90.00
_cell.angle_beta   90.00
_cell.angle_gamma   90.00
#
_symmetry.space_group_name_H-M   'P 1'
#
loop_
_entity.id
_entity.type
_entity.pdbx_description
1 polymer ?
#
loop_
_entity_poly.entity_id
_entity_poly.type
_entity_poly.pdbx_seq_one_letter_code
_entity_poly.pdbx_strand_id
1 'polypeptide(L)'
;MWLILFLAFIVALIIYLKLKYFTFRSSVPGLPPQFLFGNLLQTGLLKGTSLPQIYTSLKNRFGDIYQLQFGLVHAFIIGNIDDIQHILNHRHIYDQGDWAVELVGALFPNGLITLKGAKHKRHAAVTIPLFRRAKIISNFDSIIDCTEKLLDNWRTFSNEHIHCDIVQQCQNLLLQIFGLIAFDYDLETINGSNTNEFTQTLRNFTNAVELTAFLPSFILRIYAILSSQYRQDRATAERYLYRMIEHELNETAESRALRKKTSLIASLVDSLQTDEKAEAKKSEEEKKGKI
;
A
#
# COMPACT_ATOMS: atom_id res chain seq x y z
N MET A 1 -42.08 25.95 -1.77
CA MET A 1 -42.45 24.52 -1.81
C MET A 1 -41.23 23.61 -2.04
N TRP A 2 -40.49 23.75 -3.15
CA TRP A 2 -39.28 22.95 -3.44
C TRP A 2 -38.19 23.02 -2.37
N LEU A 3 -37.94 24.21 -1.80
CA LEU A 3 -36.92 24.39 -0.75
C LEU A 3 -37.29 23.67 0.56
N ILE A 4 -38.58 23.61 0.90
CA ILE A 4 -39.09 22.90 2.08
C ILE A 4 -39.00 21.38 1.88
N LEU A 5 -39.37 20.89 0.69
CA LEU A 5 -39.23 19.47 0.33
C LEU A 5 -37.76 19.02 0.31
N PHE A 6 -36.87 19.86 -0.20
CA PHE A 6 -35.43 19.60 -0.20
C PHE A 6 -34.86 19.55 1.23
N LEU A 7 -35.24 20.51 2.09
CA LEU A 7 -34.84 20.51 3.49
C LEU A 7 -35.36 19.27 4.23
N ALA A 8 -36.62 18.89 4.02
CA ALA A 8 -37.23 17.70 4.61
C ALA A 8 -36.52 16.42 4.15
N PHE A 9 -36.15 16.33 2.87
CA PHE A 9 -35.35 15.23 2.34
C PHE A 9 -33.96 15.16 2.98
N ILE A 10 -33.26 16.29 3.13
CA ILE A 10 -31.96 16.34 3.82
C ILE A 10 -32.10 15.88 5.27
N VAL A 11 -33.12 16.35 5.99
CA VAL A 11 -33.35 15.96 7.39
C VAL A 11 -33.66 14.46 7.49
N ALA A 12 -34.52 13.93 6.63
CA ALA A 12 -34.82 12.50 6.57
C ALA A 12 -33.57 11.67 6.23
N LEU A 13 -32.72 12.13 5.30
CA LEU A 13 -31.45 11.53 4.96
C LEU A 13 -30.47 11.54 6.14
N ILE A 14 -30.34 12.66 6.85
CA ILE A 14 -29.51 12.79 8.06
C ILE A 14 -29.96 11.82 9.14
N ILE A 15 -31.27 11.74 9.40
CA ILE A 15 -31.85 10.81 10.37
C ILE A 15 -31.60 9.36 9.94
N TYR A 16 -31.82 9.03 8.67
CA TYR A 16 -31.54 7.70 8.12
C TYR A 16 -30.07 7.31 8.28
N LEU A 17 -29.14 8.20 7.92
CA LEU A 17 -27.70 7.96 8.05
C LEU A 17 -27.31 7.76 9.52
N LYS A 18 -27.83 8.59 10.43
CA LYS A 18 -27.60 8.46 11.87
C LYS A 18 -28.10 7.12 12.41
N LEU A 19 -29.34 6.74 12.07
CA LEU A 19 -29.96 5.50 12.55
C LEU A 19 -29.31 4.25 11.97
N LYS A 20 -28.88 4.30 10.70
CA LYS A 20 -28.28 3.16 10.01
C LYS A 20 -26.83 2.93 10.37
N TYR A 21 -26.03 4.00 10.43
CA TYR A 21 -24.56 3.87 10.54
C TYR A 21 -24.01 4.32 11.89
N PHE A 22 -24.63 5.28 12.57
CA PHE A 22 -24.05 5.92 13.78
C PHE A 22 -24.84 5.60 15.05
N THR A 23 -25.61 4.50 15.06
CA THR A 23 -26.28 4.02 16.27
C THR A 23 -25.49 2.85 16.82
N PHE A 24 -24.99 3.00 18.05
CA PHE A 24 -24.25 1.96 18.76
C PHE A 24 -25.20 0.78 19.05
N ARG A 25 -24.96 -0.39 18.44
CA ARG A 25 -25.85 -1.56 18.54
C ARG A 25 -25.13 -2.88 18.82
N SER A 26 -23.84 -2.85 19.14
CA SER A 26 -23.04 -4.08 19.31
C SER A 26 -22.94 -4.48 20.77
N SER A 27 -22.78 -5.79 21.00
CA SER A 27 -22.39 -6.37 22.29
C SER A 27 -20.92 -6.12 22.63
N VAL A 28 -20.11 -5.70 21.65
CA VAL A 28 -18.68 -5.39 21.82
C VAL A 28 -18.52 -3.98 22.39
N PRO A 29 -17.71 -3.79 23.45
CA PRO A 29 -17.50 -2.47 24.04
C PRO A 29 -16.81 -1.52 23.04
N GLY A 30 -17.03 -0.23 23.19
CA GLY A 30 -16.42 0.76 22.31
C GLY A 30 -16.90 2.17 22.60
N LEU A 31 -16.36 3.13 21.85
CA LEU A 31 -16.79 4.51 21.95
C LEU A 31 -18.11 4.73 21.19
N PRO A 32 -19.11 5.41 21.77
CA PRO A 32 -20.33 5.75 21.04
C PRO A 32 -19.98 6.69 19.87
N PRO A 33 -20.33 6.32 18.63
CA PRO A 33 -19.94 7.09 17.45
C PRO A 33 -20.63 8.44 17.42
N GLN A 34 -19.88 9.49 17.10
CA GLN A 34 -20.43 10.81 16.79
C GLN A 34 -20.95 10.84 15.36
N PHE A 35 -21.96 11.68 15.12
CA PHE A 35 -22.54 11.83 13.79
C PHE A 35 -21.48 12.29 12.77
N LEU A 36 -21.49 11.68 11.58
CA LEU A 36 -20.57 11.87 10.45
C LEU A 36 -19.11 11.44 10.65
N PHE A 37 -18.52 11.70 11.81
CA PHE A 37 -17.09 11.46 12.05
C PHE A 37 -16.80 10.18 12.83
N GLY A 38 -17.83 9.51 13.36
CA GLY A 38 -17.66 8.37 14.24
C GLY A 38 -16.85 8.77 15.48
N ASN A 39 -15.73 8.11 15.73
CA ASN A 39 -14.84 8.37 16.86
C ASN A 39 -13.61 9.21 16.49
N LEU A 40 -13.47 9.70 15.25
CA LEU A 40 -12.28 10.45 14.80
C LEU A 40 -11.94 11.67 15.67
N LEU A 41 -12.95 12.42 16.10
CA LEU A 41 -12.76 13.59 16.95
C LEU A 41 -12.51 13.19 18.41
N GLN A 42 -13.14 12.11 18.88
CA GLN A 42 -13.03 11.62 20.26
C GLN A 42 -11.65 10.99 20.54
N THR A 43 -11.03 10.37 19.55
CA THR A 43 -9.69 9.80 19.67
C THR A 43 -8.58 10.86 19.65
N GLY A 44 -8.90 12.11 19.31
CA GLY A 44 -7.89 13.17 19.20
C GLY A 44 -6.96 13.00 18.01
N LEU A 45 -7.29 12.12 17.06
CA LEU A 45 -6.47 11.83 15.87
C LEU A 45 -6.27 13.08 15.02
N LEU A 46 -7.34 13.87 14.81
CA LEU A 46 -7.25 15.17 14.11
C LEU A 46 -6.48 16.25 14.90
N LYS A 47 -6.21 16.02 16.19
CA LYS A 47 -5.43 16.91 17.06
C LYS A 47 -3.96 16.48 17.18
N GLY A 48 -3.52 15.51 16.38
CA GLY A 48 -2.14 15.01 16.39
C GLY A 48 -1.87 13.94 17.45
N THR A 49 -2.91 13.35 18.07
CA THR A 49 -2.70 12.21 18.97
C THR A 49 -2.24 11.00 18.15
N SER A 50 -1.13 10.39 18.53
CA SER A 50 -0.58 9.26 17.79
C SER A 50 -1.46 8.00 17.92
N LEU A 51 -1.52 7.18 16.86
CA LEU A 51 -2.27 5.92 16.88
C LEU A 51 -1.90 4.97 18.03
N PRO A 52 -0.62 4.82 18.42
CA PRO A 52 -0.25 3.98 19.58
C PRO A 52 -0.82 4.49 20.90
N GLN A 53 -0.87 5.81 21.11
CA GLN A 53 -1.49 6.39 22.30
C GLN A 53 -3.00 6.13 22.32
N ILE A 54 -3.67 6.30 21.17
CA ILE A 54 -5.10 6.00 21.02
C ILE A 54 -5.34 4.52 21.35
N TYR A 55 -4.59 3.61 20.73
CA TYR A 55 -4.68 2.18 21.00
C TYR A 55 -4.51 1.86 22.49
N THR A 56 -3.44 2.38 23.12
CA THR A 56 -3.15 2.11 24.53
C THR A 56 -4.28 2.61 25.43
N SER A 57 -4.80 3.81 25.18
CA SER A 57 -5.88 4.40 25.98
C SER A 57 -7.19 3.61 25.87
N LEU A 58 -7.53 3.12 24.67
CA LEU A 58 -8.76 2.37 24.42
C LEU A 58 -8.63 0.94 24.92
N LYS A 59 -7.46 0.32 24.75
CA LYS A 59 -7.14 -0.99 25.32
C LYS A 59 -7.28 -0.98 26.84
N ASN A 60 -6.73 0.03 27.52
CA ASN A 60 -6.85 0.16 28.97
C ASN A 60 -8.30 0.36 29.44
N ARG A 61 -9.17 0.92 28.59
CA ARG A 61 -10.56 1.21 28.92
C ARG A 61 -11.53 0.07 28.61
N PHE A 62 -11.31 -0.63 27.51
CA PHE A 62 -12.27 -1.62 26.98
C PHE A 62 -11.72 -3.04 26.89
N GLY A 63 -10.43 -3.24 27.18
CA GLY A 63 -9.75 -4.53 27.08
C GLY A 63 -9.23 -4.81 25.67
N ASP A 64 -9.02 -6.09 25.38
CA ASP A 64 -8.40 -6.54 24.13
C ASP A 64 -9.33 -6.56 22.92
N ILE A 65 -10.65 -6.47 23.12
CA ILE A 65 -11.62 -6.45 22.01
C ILE A 65 -12.53 -5.25 22.19
N TYR A 66 -12.48 -4.32 21.24
CA TYR A 66 -13.36 -3.16 21.24
C TYR A 66 -13.65 -2.70 19.82
N GLN A 67 -14.68 -1.87 19.66
CA GLN A 67 -15.07 -1.31 18.37
C GLN A 67 -14.85 0.20 18.28
N LEU A 68 -14.50 0.64 17.08
CA LEU A 68 -14.40 2.03 16.68
C LEU A 68 -15.10 2.24 15.35
N GLN A 69 -15.54 3.46 15.13
CA GLN A 69 -16.11 3.91 13.88
C GLN A 69 -15.30 5.08 13.34
N PHE A 70 -14.82 4.98 12.11
CA PHE A 70 -14.13 6.05 11.40
C PHE A 70 -15.01 6.50 10.25
N GLY A 71 -15.79 7.56 10.48
CA GLY A 71 -16.84 7.97 9.55
C GLY A 71 -17.87 6.87 9.30
N LEU A 72 -17.94 6.35 8.07
CA LEU A 72 -18.84 5.26 7.70
C LEU A 72 -18.24 3.87 7.93
N VAL A 73 -16.94 3.78 8.25
CA VAL A 73 -16.24 2.51 8.42
C VAL A 73 -16.33 2.07 9.88
N HIS A 74 -16.93 0.90 10.11
CA HIS A 74 -16.96 0.26 11.41
C HIS A 74 -15.80 -0.75 11.52
N ALA A 75 -14.99 -0.64 12.57
CA ALA A 75 -13.80 -1.44 12.78
C ALA A 75 -13.83 -2.10 14.16
N PHE A 76 -13.52 -3.40 14.19
CA PHE A 76 -13.21 -4.11 15.42
C PHE A 76 -11.69 -4.11 15.61
N ILE A 77 -11.26 -3.70 16.79
CA ILE A 77 -9.85 -3.77 17.20
C ILE A 77 -9.71 -4.99 18.10
N ILE A 78 -8.76 -5.86 17.74
CA ILE A 78 -8.52 -7.13 18.38
C ILE A 78 -7.05 -7.17 18.79
N GLY A 79 -6.79 -7.29 20.09
CA GLY A 79 -5.47 -7.28 20.69
C GLY A 79 -5.10 -8.60 21.37
N ASN A 80 -6.03 -9.54 21.50
CA ASN A 80 -5.77 -10.87 22.06
C ASN A 80 -5.02 -11.74 21.02
N ILE A 81 -3.95 -12.41 21.45
CA ILE A 81 -3.06 -13.17 20.56
C ILE A 81 -3.79 -14.37 19.95
N ASP A 82 -4.63 -15.07 20.71
CA ASP A 82 -5.36 -16.26 20.24
C ASP A 82 -6.39 -15.87 19.17
N ASP A 83 -7.08 -14.74 19.36
CA ASP A 83 -8.03 -14.21 18.37
C ASP A 83 -7.32 -13.74 17.09
N ILE A 84 -6.17 -13.06 17.24
CA ILE A 84 -5.34 -12.66 16.09
C ILE A 84 -4.88 -13.89 15.31
N GLN A 85 -4.38 -14.92 16.02
CA GLN A 85 -3.97 -16.18 15.40
C GLN A 85 -5.13 -16.87 14.69
N HIS A 86 -6.32 -16.90 15.32
CA HIS A 86 -7.52 -17.45 14.71
C HIS A 86 -7.86 -16.72 13.40
N ILE A 87 -7.89 -15.39 13.41
CA ILE A 87 -8.21 -14.58 12.22
C ILE A 87 -7.19 -14.80 11.10
N LEU A 88 -5.90 -14.77 11.41
CA LEU A 88 -4.84 -14.91 10.41
C LEU A 88 -4.79 -16.32 9.80
N ASN A 89 -5.17 -17.35 10.54
CA ASN A 89 -5.24 -18.73 10.06
C ASN A 89 -6.52 -19.02 9.26
N HIS A 90 -7.62 -18.32 9.52
CA HIS A 90 -8.91 -18.54 8.86
C HIS A 90 -9.21 -17.48 7.78
N ARG A 91 -8.26 -17.25 6.85
CA ARG A 91 -8.42 -16.24 5.78
C ARG A 91 -9.60 -16.46 4.83
N HIS A 92 -10.18 -17.65 4.80
CA HIS A 92 -11.39 -17.94 4.04
C HIS A 92 -12.65 -17.36 4.70
N ILE A 93 -12.59 -17.07 6.00
CA ILE A 93 -13.63 -16.40 6.79
C ILE A 93 -13.32 -14.91 6.88
N TYR A 94 -12.06 -14.57 7.13
CA TYR A 94 -11.58 -13.19 7.31
C TYR A 94 -10.71 -12.76 6.12
N ASP A 95 -11.33 -12.11 5.15
CA ASP A 95 -10.61 -11.50 4.03
C ASP A 95 -10.24 -10.03 4.34
N GLN A 96 -9.41 -9.42 3.51
CA GLN A 96 -9.01 -8.02 3.63
C GLN A 96 -10.24 -7.10 3.58
N GLY A 97 -10.33 -6.14 4.51
CA GLY A 97 -11.44 -5.18 4.53
C GLY A 97 -11.46 -4.28 3.28
N ASP A 98 -12.66 -3.97 2.79
CA ASP A 98 -12.85 -3.14 1.58
C ASP A 98 -12.24 -1.76 1.74
N TRP A 99 -12.27 -1.18 2.94
CA TRP A 99 -11.62 0.10 3.23
C TRP A 99 -10.13 0.13 2.84
N ALA A 100 -9.37 -0.89 3.25
CA ALA A 100 -7.93 -0.95 2.95
C ALA A 100 -7.67 -1.14 1.46
N VAL A 101 -8.50 -1.96 0.81
CA VAL A 101 -8.43 -2.22 -0.64
C VAL A 101 -8.77 -0.97 -1.44
N GLU A 102 -9.80 -0.21 -1.04
CA GLU A 102 -10.20 1.01 -1.72
C GLU A 102 -9.17 2.14 -1.53
N LEU A 103 -8.65 2.31 -0.31
CA LEU A 103 -7.66 3.33 0.00
C LEU A 103 -6.39 3.15 -0.82
N VAL A 104 -5.83 1.94 -0.79
CA VAL A 104 -4.59 1.65 -1.53
C VAL A 104 -4.86 1.47 -3.02
N GLY A 105 -5.99 0.88 -3.39
CA GLY A 105 -6.39 0.65 -4.79
C GLY A 105 -6.67 1.93 -5.56
N ALA A 106 -6.96 3.05 -4.89
CA ALA A 106 -7.02 4.36 -5.51
C ALA A 106 -5.64 4.84 -6.04
N LEU A 107 -4.55 4.42 -5.39
CA LEU A 107 -3.18 4.73 -5.82
C LEU A 107 -2.61 3.66 -6.76
N PHE A 108 -2.72 2.39 -6.35
CA PHE A 108 -2.13 1.25 -7.02
C PHE A 108 -3.21 0.23 -7.38
N PRO A 109 -4.02 0.52 -8.41
CA PRO A 109 -5.06 -0.41 -8.84
C PRO A 109 -4.41 -1.72 -9.29
N ASN A 110 -4.97 -2.85 -8.86
CA ASN A 110 -4.44 -4.20 -9.11
C ASN A 110 -3.07 -4.50 -8.45
N GLY A 111 -2.61 -3.68 -7.51
CA GLY A 111 -1.48 -4.05 -6.66
C GLY A 111 -1.80 -5.28 -5.81
N LEU A 112 -0.80 -6.10 -5.48
CA LEU A 112 -1.00 -7.38 -4.77
C LEU A 112 -1.86 -7.21 -3.50
N ILE A 113 -1.63 -6.15 -2.74
CA ILE A 113 -2.34 -5.81 -1.49
C ILE A 113 -3.76 -5.23 -1.70
N THR A 114 -4.24 -5.16 -2.94
CA THR A 114 -5.60 -4.71 -3.29
C THR A 114 -6.42 -5.84 -3.92
N LEU A 115 -5.77 -6.97 -4.21
CA LEU A 115 -6.41 -8.12 -4.84
C LEU A 115 -6.95 -9.08 -3.78
N LYS A 116 -8.06 -9.75 -4.10
CA LYS A 116 -8.69 -10.80 -3.29
C LYS A 116 -8.80 -12.11 -4.05
N GLY A 117 -9.01 -13.21 -3.33
CA GLY A 117 -9.32 -14.53 -3.88
C GLY A 117 -8.34 -15.04 -4.95
N ALA A 118 -8.87 -15.50 -6.08
CA ALA A 118 -8.08 -16.12 -7.15
C ALA A 118 -7.06 -15.16 -7.78
N LYS A 119 -7.40 -13.87 -7.94
CA LYS A 119 -6.48 -12.86 -8.49
C LYS A 119 -5.30 -12.67 -7.55
N HIS A 120 -5.55 -12.50 -6.25
CA HIS A 120 -4.49 -12.43 -5.24
C HIS A 120 -3.60 -13.67 -5.30
N LYS A 121 -4.19 -14.87 -5.30
CA LYS A 121 -3.44 -16.14 -5.35
C LYS A 121 -2.51 -16.22 -6.56
N ARG A 122 -2.97 -15.80 -7.75
CA ARG A 122 -2.16 -15.76 -8.98
C ARG A 122 -0.98 -14.80 -8.86
N HIS A 123 -1.21 -13.56 -8.45
CA HIS A 123 -0.15 -12.56 -8.32
C HIS A 123 0.84 -12.91 -7.20
N ALA A 124 0.34 -13.43 -6.08
CA ALA A 124 1.13 -13.89 -4.94
C ALA A 124 2.05 -15.07 -5.31
N ALA A 125 1.57 -15.99 -6.15
CA ALA A 125 2.36 -17.14 -6.60
C ALA A 125 3.61 -16.74 -7.40
N VAL A 126 3.58 -15.58 -8.07
CA VAL A 126 4.74 -15.02 -8.78
C VAL A 126 5.61 -14.18 -7.84
N THR A 127 4.98 -13.34 -7.02
CA THR A 127 5.69 -12.31 -6.24
C THR A 127 6.30 -12.84 -4.93
N ILE A 128 5.54 -13.59 -4.13
CA ILE A 128 5.98 -14.03 -2.78
C ILE A 128 7.22 -14.94 -2.80
N PRO A 129 7.39 -15.90 -3.73
CA PRO A 129 8.57 -16.77 -3.75
C PRO A 129 9.91 -16.02 -3.85
N LEU A 130 9.91 -14.81 -4.38
CA LEU A 130 11.11 -13.98 -4.53
C LEU A 130 11.62 -13.42 -3.19
N PHE A 131 10.75 -13.33 -2.19
CA PHE A 131 11.09 -12.92 -0.83
C PHE A 131 11.47 -14.08 0.08
N ARG A 132 11.68 -15.29 -0.46
CA ARG A 132 12.14 -16.44 0.33
C ARG A 132 13.59 -16.24 0.78
N ARG A 133 13.91 -16.74 1.99
CA ARG A 133 15.25 -16.65 2.59
C ARG A 133 16.39 -16.99 1.62
N ALA A 134 16.28 -18.08 0.85
CA ALA A 134 17.32 -18.49 -0.09
C ALA A 134 17.62 -17.43 -1.17
N LYS A 135 16.61 -16.66 -1.58
CA LYS A 135 16.74 -15.57 -2.57
C LYS A 135 17.32 -14.31 -1.96
N ILE A 136 17.01 -14.02 -0.70
CA ILE A 136 17.64 -12.91 0.01
C ILE A 136 19.12 -13.22 0.21
N ILE A 137 19.46 -14.46 0.63
CA ILE A 137 20.84 -14.90 0.85
C ILE A 137 21.69 -14.80 -0.42
N SER A 138 21.16 -15.16 -1.59
CA SER A 138 21.91 -15.09 -2.85
C SER A 138 22.24 -13.67 -3.30
N ASN A 139 21.66 -12.64 -2.67
CA ASN A 139 21.91 -11.23 -2.99
C ASN A 139 22.66 -10.49 -1.88
N PHE A 140 23.28 -11.20 -0.93
CA PHE A 140 24.00 -10.57 0.18
C PHE A 140 25.15 -9.69 -0.30
N ASP A 141 25.90 -10.12 -1.30
CA ASP A 141 27.00 -9.33 -1.86
C ASP A 141 26.49 -7.99 -2.40
N SER A 142 25.38 -7.97 -3.14
CA SER A 142 24.76 -6.73 -3.62
C SER A 142 24.27 -5.83 -2.49
N ILE A 143 23.76 -6.41 -1.39
CA ILE A 143 23.37 -5.65 -0.19
C ILE A 143 24.59 -5.00 0.47
N ILE A 144 25.69 -5.75 0.59
CA ILE A 144 26.96 -5.26 1.11
C ILE A 144 27.49 -4.13 0.23
N ASP A 145 27.54 -4.33 -1.09
CA ASP A 145 28.02 -3.33 -2.05
C ASP A 145 27.22 -2.01 -1.96
N CYS A 146 25.88 -2.09 -1.86
CA CYS A 146 25.05 -0.90 -1.65
C CYS A 146 25.37 -0.18 -0.33
N THR A 147 25.61 -0.96 0.72
CA THR A 147 25.93 -0.43 2.05
C THR A 147 27.31 0.22 2.05
N GLU A 148 28.31 -0.41 1.43
CA GLU A 148 29.65 0.16 1.29
C GLU A 148 29.63 1.45 0.47
N LYS A 149 28.89 1.49 -0.66
CA LYS A 149 28.68 2.72 -1.45
C LYS A 149 28.09 3.86 -0.62
N LEU A 150 27.12 3.57 0.26
CA LEU A 150 26.56 4.57 1.16
C LEU A 150 27.61 5.09 2.16
N LEU A 151 28.36 4.19 2.78
CA LEU A 151 29.41 4.54 3.74
C LEU A 151 30.53 5.36 3.09
N ASP A 152 30.93 5.01 1.86
CA ASP A 152 31.92 5.76 1.10
C ASP A 152 31.43 7.15 0.71
N ASN A 153 30.15 7.28 0.34
CA ASN A 153 29.54 8.59 0.14
C ASN A 153 29.58 9.43 1.42
N TRP A 154 29.25 8.85 2.58
CA TRP A 154 29.34 9.57 3.86
C TRP A 154 30.77 10.02 4.19
N ARG A 155 31.77 9.16 3.97
CA ARG A 155 33.20 9.47 4.17
C ARG A 155 33.67 10.62 3.28
N THR A 156 33.05 10.80 2.11
CA THR A 156 33.36 11.91 1.20
C THR A 156 32.99 13.27 1.80
N PHE A 157 31.97 13.34 2.65
CA PHE A 157 31.54 14.60 3.28
C PHE A 157 32.32 14.94 4.56
N SER A 158 32.73 13.94 5.33
CA SER A 158 33.47 14.13 6.59
C SER A 158 34.10 12.83 7.07
N ASN A 159 35.36 12.89 7.51
CA ASN A 159 36.09 11.74 8.06
C ASN A 159 35.91 11.56 9.58
N GLU A 160 35.28 12.53 10.27
CA GLU A 160 35.15 12.50 11.73
C GLU A 160 33.69 12.44 12.19
N HIS A 161 32.86 13.39 11.74
CA HIS A 161 31.47 13.52 12.16
C HIS A 161 30.54 13.69 10.95
N ILE A 162 29.56 12.81 10.83
CA ILE A 162 28.56 12.85 9.75
C ILE A 162 27.23 13.33 10.34
N HIS A 163 26.74 14.48 9.86
CA HIS A 163 25.42 14.99 10.18
C HIS A 163 24.46 14.67 9.05
N CYS A 164 23.59 13.67 9.22
CA CYS A 164 22.60 13.28 8.23
C CYS A 164 21.28 12.81 8.86
N ASP A 165 20.20 12.81 8.08
CA ASP A 165 18.95 12.15 8.45
C ASP A 165 19.06 10.65 8.20
N ILE A 166 19.29 9.87 9.26
CA ILE A 166 19.47 8.42 9.18
C ILE A 166 18.23 7.70 8.61
N VAL A 167 17.02 8.22 8.85
CA VAL A 167 15.78 7.62 8.32
C VAL A 167 15.76 7.76 6.82
N GLN A 168 16.09 8.94 6.31
CA GLN A 168 16.22 9.17 4.88
C GLN A 168 17.32 8.32 4.24
N GLN A 169 18.50 8.25 4.88
CA GLN A 169 19.61 7.44 4.34
C GLN A 169 19.24 5.94 4.29
N CYS A 170 18.62 5.40 5.33
CA CYS A 170 18.16 4.01 5.34
C CYS A 170 17.07 3.75 4.29
N GLN A 171 16.13 4.69 4.09
CA GLN A 171 15.12 4.57 3.04
C GLN A 171 15.74 4.55 1.64
N ASN A 172 16.70 5.43 1.37
CA ASN A 172 17.43 5.46 0.11
C ASN A 172 18.18 4.13 -0.10
N LEU A 173 18.93 3.68 0.91
CA LEU A 173 19.64 2.40 0.86
C LEU A 173 18.70 1.22 0.55
N LEU A 174 17.57 1.13 1.25
CA LEU A 174 16.59 0.07 1.03
C LEU A 174 16.01 0.13 -0.38
N LEU A 175 15.75 1.34 -0.88
CA LEU A 175 15.22 1.51 -2.23
C LEU A 175 16.26 1.13 -3.29
N GLN A 176 17.54 1.48 -3.09
CA GLN A 176 18.64 1.04 -3.94
C GLN A 176 18.72 -0.48 -4.04
N ILE A 177 18.76 -1.14 -2.87
CA ILE A 177 18.84 -2.59 -2.74
C ILE A 177 17.63 -3.23 -3.44
N PHE A 178 16.44 -2.69 -3.22
CA PHE A 178 15.23 -3.20 -3.86
C PHE A 178 15.25 -3.03 -5.38
N GLY A 179 15.69 -1.87 -5.89
CA GLY A 179 15.86 -1.61 -7.32
C GLY A 179 16.77 -2.65 -7.98
N LEU A 180 17.92 -2.92 -7.38
CA LEU A 180 18.90 -3.88 -7.91
C LEU A 180 18.39 -5.33 -7.80
N ILE A 181 17.92 -5.76 -6.63
CA ILE A 181 17.54 -7.16 -6.42
C ILE A 181 16.25 -7.51 -7.18
N ALA A 182 15.25 -6.63 -7.16
CA ALA A 182 13.95 -6.93 -7.76
C ALA A 182 13.90 -6.60 -9.26
N PHE A 183 14.58 -5.54 -9.70
CA PHE A 183 14.45 -5.00 -11.06
C PHE A 183 15.75 -5.00 -11.86
N ASP A 184 16.88 -5.41 -11.25
CA ASP A 184 18.23 -5.24 -11.81
C ASP A 184 18.45 -3.82 -12.35
N TYR A 185 17.97 -2.85 -11.60
CA TYR A 185 17.92 -1.46 -12.02
C TYR A 185 18.52 -0.56 -10.93
N ASP A 186 19.54 0.21 -11.31
CA ASP A 186 20.14 1.21 -10.43
C ASP A 186 19.20 2.42 -10.34
N LEU A 187 18.60 2.60 -9.15
CA LEU A 187 17.72 3.74 -8.88
C LEU A 187 18.49 5.03 -8.54
N GLU A 188 19.82 4.96 -8.40
CA GLU A 188 20.71 6.08 -8.09
C GLU A 188 20.28 6.85 -6.84
N THR A 189 19.72 6.15 -5.84
CA THR A 189 19.16 6.76 -4.62
C THR A 189 20.23 7.16 -3.60
N ILE A 190 21.43 6.58 -3.72
CA ILE A 190 22.58 6.80 -2.83
C ILE A 190 23.54 7.85 -3.42
N ASN A 191 23.40 8.19 -4.71
CA ASN A 191 24.32 9.08 -5.42
C ASN A 191 23.93 10.56 -5.18
N GLY A 192 24.61 11.21 -4.25
CA GLY A 192 24.49 12.65 -4.00
C GLY A 192 23.76 13.04 -2.71
N SER A 193 23.67 14.35 -2.47
CA SER A 193 23.06 14.91 -1.25
C SER A 193 21.53 15.03 -1.33
N ASN A 194 20.97 14.99 -2.54
CA ASN A 194 19.54 15.22 -2.78
C ASN A 194 18.78 13.91 -2.94
N THR A 195 17.59 13.84 -2.36
CA THR A 195 16.63 12.75 -2.57
C THR A 195 16.30 12.65 -4.06
N ASN A 196 16.49 11.49 -4.68
CA ASN A 196 16.13 11.32 -6.09
C ASN A 196 14.61 11.50 -6.29
N GLU A 197 14.22 11.82 -7.52
CA GLU A 197 12.82 12.13 -7.86
C GLU A 197 11.86 10.98 -7.51
N PHE A 198 12.29 9.73 -7.71
CA PHE A 198 11.47 8.55 -7.43
C PHE A 198 11.18 8.38 -5.93
N THR A 199 12.17 8.59 -5.06
CA THR A 199 11.99 8.53 -3.61
C THR A 199 11.04 9.62 -3.13
N GLN A 200 11.14 10.84 -3.68
CA GLN A 200 10.20 11.92 -3.37
C GLN A 200 8.77 11.55 -3.76
N THR A 201 8.59 11.01 -4.96
CA THR A 201 7.29 10.51 -5.44
C THR A 201 6.69 9.43 -4.52
N LEU A 202 7.49 8.45 -4.07
CA LEU A 202 7.01 7.42 -3.13
C LEU A 202 6.62 8.01 -1.76
N ARG A 203 7.37 9.00 -1.27
CA ARG A 203 7.01 9.73 -0.04
C ARG A 203 5.70 10.49 -0.21
N ASN A 204 5.50 11.18 -1.33
CA ASN A 204 4.27 11.90 -1.62
C ASN A 204 3.05 10.97 -1.67
N PHE A 205 3.17 9.78 -2.27
CA PHE A 205 2.11 8.78 -2.23
C PHE A 205 1.80 8.31 -0.81
N THR A 206 2.83 8.04 -0.01
CA THR A 206 2.66 7.61 1.39
C THR A 206 1.92 8.68 2.19
N ASN A 207 2.33 9.94 2.07
CA ASN A 207 1.66 11.08 2.70
C ASN A 207 0.21 11.22 2.23
N ALA A 208 -0.08 10.99 0.95
CA ALA A 208 -1.45 11.03 0.43
C ALA A 208 -2.33 9.92 1.04
N VAL A 209 -1.80 8.70 1.21
CA VAL A 209 -2.51 7.62 1.92
C VAL A 209 -2.78 8.03 3.36
N GLU A 210 -1.77 8.52 4.08
CA GLU A 210 -1.91 8.89 5.50
C GLU A 210 -2.95 10.00 5.70
N LEU A 211 -2.92 11.05 4.88
CA LEU A 211 -3.88 12.15 4.93
C LEU A 211 -5.31 11.71 4.58
N THR A 212 -5.46 10.68 3.75
CA THR A 212 -6.78 10.23 3.27
C THR A 212 -7.27 8.94 3.92
N ALA A 213 -6.47 8.31 4.79
CA ALA A 213 -6.78 7.01 5.40
C ALA A 213 -8.13 7.02 6.13
N PHE A 214 -8.48 8.14 6.77
CA PHE A 214 -9.70 8.29 7.56
C PHE A 214 -10.83 9.00 6.81
N LEU A 215 -10.59 9.36 5.55
CA LEU A 215 -11.55 10.00 4.68
C LEU A 215 -12.20 8.95 3.76
N PRO A 216 -13.43 9.18 3.29
CA PRO A 216 -14.02 8.35 2.25
C PRO A 216 -13.11 8.25 1.02
N SER A 217 -12.99 7.06 0.43
CA SER A 217 -12.07 6.76 -0.68
C SER A 217 -12.28 7.65 -1.92
N PHE A 218 -13.49 8.16 -2.13
CA PHE A 218 -13.77 9.12 -3.20
C PHE A 218 -13.03 10.46 -3.02
N ILE A 219 -12.69 10.86 -1.79
CA ILE A 219 -11.94 12.09 -1.54
C ILE A 219 -10.53 11.98 -2.11
N LEU A 220 -9.88 10.82 -2.00
CA LEU A 220 -8.58 10.57 -2.63
C LEU A 220 -8.70 10.64 -4.16
N ARG A 221 -9.80 10.17 -4.75
CA ARG A 221 -10.06 10.33 -6.20
C ARG A 221 -10.22 11.79 -6.60
N ILE A 222 -10.93 12.59 -5.81
CA ILE A 222 -11.06 14.03 -6.03
C ILE A 222 -9.69 14.71 -5.90
N TYR A 223 -8.92 14.38 -4.86
CA TYR A 223 -7.57 14.89 -4.66
C TYR A 223 -6.65 14.54 -5.85
N ALA A 224 -6.72 13.32 -6.36
CA ALA A 224 -5.97 12.88 -7.54
C ALA A 224 -6.34 13.66 -8.81
N ILE A 225 -7.62 14.03 -8.96
CA ILE A 225 -8.11 14.84 -10.09
C ILE A 225 -7.69 16.30 -9.94
N LEU A 226 -7.73 16.86 -8.73
CA LEU A 226 -7.50 18.29 -8.50
C LEU A 226 -6.01 18.62 -8.35
N SER A 227 -5.21 17.75 -7.73
CA SER A 227 -3.80 18.05 -7.46
C SER A 227 -2.93 17.79 -8.68
N SER A 228 -2.25 18.84 -9.15
CA SER A 228 -1.22 18.73 -10.19
C SER A 228 -0.04 17.88 -9.71
N GLN A 229 0.31 18.00 -8.43
CA GLN A 229 1.40 17.25 -7.80
C GLN A 229 1.20 15.74 -7.92
N TYR A 230 0.00 15.23 -7.60
CA TYR A 230 -0.31 13.81 -7.73
C TYR A 230 -0.16 13.29 -9.16
N ARG A 231 -0.57 14.10 -10.15
CA ARG A 231 -0.41 13.73 -11.57
C ARG A 231 1.06 13.68 -11.98
N GLN A 232 1.87 14.61 -11.50
CA GLN A 232 3.32 14.61 -11.74
C GLN A 232 3.98 13.39 -11.09
N ASP A 233 3.69 13.14 -9.81
CA ASP A 233 4.19 11.97 -9.08
C ASP A 233 3.82 10.66 -9.76
N ARG A 234 2.57 10.53 -10.23
CA ARG A 234 2.13 9.37 -11.02
C ARG A 234 2.90 9.21 -12.32
N ALA A 235 3.08 10.30 -13.08
CA ALA A 235 3.83 10.26 -14.33
C ALA A 235 5.30 9.88 -14.11
N THR A 236 5.90 10.37 -13.02
CA THR A 236 7.27 10.01 -12.61
C THR A 236 7.35 8.52 -12.27
N ALA A 237 6.45 7.99 -11.43
CA ALA A 237 6.43 6.57 -11.10
C ALA A 237 6.25 5.67 -12.34
N GLU A 238 5.32 6.03 -13.24
CA GLU A 238 5.10 5.31 -14.50
C GLU A 238 6.38 5.34 -15.37
N ARG A 239 7.07 6.48 -15.46
CA ARG A 239 8.33 6.59 -16.22
C ARG A 239 9.43 5.68 -15.68
N TYR A 240 9.61 5.60 -14.36
CA TYR A 240 10.58 4.69 -13.76
C TYR A 240 10.20 3.22 -14.02
N LEU A 241 8.92 2.87 -13.89
CA LEU A 241 8.43 1.53 -14.18
C LEU A 241 8.70 1.14 -15.64
N TYR A 242 8.41 2.02 -16.61
CA TYR A 242 8.68 1.75 -18.03
C TYR A 242 10.18 1.57 -18.31
N ARG A 243 11.05 2.39 -17.69
CA ARG A 243 12.50 2.22 -17.83
C ARG A 243 12.98 0.87 -17.30
N MET A 244 12.46 0.41 -16.16
CA MET A 244 12.79 -0.91 -15.62
C MET A 244 12.32 -2.03 -16.55
N ILE A 245 11.10 -1.91 -17.11
CA ILE A 245 10.56 -2.90 -18.06
C ILE A 245 11.39 -2.92 -19.34
N GLU A 246 11.71 -1.74 -19.90
CA GLU A 246 12.51 -1.63 -21.12
C GLU A 246 13.93 -2.17 -20.92
N HIS A 247 14.56 -1.85 -19.79
CA HIS A 247 15.86 -2.41 -19.40
C HIS A 247 15.83 -3.94 -19.42
N GLU A 248 14.81 -4.54 -18.78
CA GLU A 248 14.65 -6.00 -18.74
C GLU A 248 14.37 -6.59 -20.14
N LEU A 249 13.52 -5.93 -20.95
CA LEU A 249 13.16 -6.44 -22.28
C LEU A 249 14.31 -6.38 -23.29
N ASN A 250 15.23 -5.41 -23.12
CA ASN A 250 16.43 -5.28 -23.95
C ASN A 250 17.47 -6.36 -23.67
N GLU A 251 17.35 -7.08 -22.56
CA GLU A 251 18.22 -8.21 -22.29
C GLU A 251 17.92 -9.44 -23.17
N THR A 252 18.98 -10.21 -23.44
CA THR A 252 18.88 -11.44 -24.23
C THR A 252 17.91 -12.42 -23.56
N ALA A 253 17.18 -13.17 -24.39
CA ALA A 253 16.23 -14.17 -23.89
C ALA A 253 16.91 -15.23 -23.00
N GLU A 254 18.17 -15.54 -23.27
CA GLU A 254 19.00 -16.44 -22.46
C GLU A 254 19.33 -15.85 -21.08
N SER A 255 19.75 -14.58 -21.02
CA SER A 255 19.97 -13.86 -19.74
C SER A 255 18.70 -13.83 -18.90
N ARG A 256 17.56 -13.50 -19.53
CA ARG A 256 16.26 -13.48 -18.85
C ARG A 256 15.84 -14.85 -18.33
N ALA A 257 16.03 -15.91 -19.11
CA ALA A 257 15.71 -17.27 -18.67
C ALA A 257 16.54 -17.70 -17.45
N LEU A 258 17.81 -17.27 -17.39
CA LEU A 258 18.68 -17.49 -16.24
C LEU A 258 18.21 -16.70 -15.00
N ARG A 259 17.88 -15.41 -15.19
CA ARG A 259 17.48 -14.48 -14.13
C ARG A 259 16.02 -14.59 -13.70
N LYS A 260 15.17 -15.31 -14.43
CA LYS A 260 13.76 -15.59 -14.08
C LYS A 260 13.58 -16.05 -12.64
N LYS A 261 14.53 -16.82 -12.11
CA LYS A 261 14.46 -17.36 -10.74
C LYS A 261 14.89 -16.34 -9.68
N THR A 262 15.53 -15.24 -10.04
CA THR A 262 16.18 -14.30 -9.10
C THR A 262 15.64 -12.88 -9.18
N SER A 263 15.16 -12.43 -10.35
CA SER A 263 14.60 -11.09 -10.57
C SER A 263 13.07 -11.10 -10.62
N LEU A 264 12.44 -10.13 -9.94
CA LEU A 264 10.99 -9.96 -9.92
C LEU A 264 10.46 -9.57 -11.29
N ILE A 265 11.11 -8.62 -11.96
CA ILE A 265 10.65 -8.15 -13.26
C ILE A 265 10.79 -9.24 -14.33
N ALA A 266 11.88 -10.02 -14.30
CA ALA A 266 12.06 -11.17 -15.18
C ALA A 266 10.91 -12.20 -15.00
N SER A 267 10.55 -12.49 -13.74
CA SER A 267 9.47 -13.43 -13.44
C SER A 267 8.08 -12.89 -13.84
N LEU A 268 7.84 -11.58 -13.72
CA LEU A 268 6.58 -10.96 -14.11
C LEU A 268 6.43 -10.89 -15.63
N VAL A 269 7.47 -10.47 -16.36
CA VAL A 269 7.48 -10.41 -17.82
C VAL A 269 7.24 -11.80 -18.42
N ASP A 270 7.89 -12.83 -17.89
CA ASP A 270 7.68 -14.21 -18.35
C ASP A 270 6.27 -14.73 -18.05
N SER A 271 5.71 -14.40 -16.87
CA SER A 271 4.33 -14.75 -16.54
C SER A 271 3.35 -14.10 -17.53
N LEU A 272 3.54 -12.81 -17.84
CA LEU A 272 2.70 -12.10 -18.81
C LEU A 272 2.80 -12.72 -20.21
N GLN A 273 4.00 -13.03 -20.69
CA GLN A 273 4.19 -13.69 -21.98
C GLN A 273 3.57 -15.09 -22.03
N THR A 274 3.63 -15.83 -20.92
CA THR A 274 3.00 -17.15 -20.80
C THR A 274 1.48 -17.03 -20.84
N ASP A 275 0.94 -16.02 -20.15
CA ASP A 275 -0.49 -15.72 -20.13
C ASP A 275 -1.00 -15.27 -21.50
N GLU A 276 -0.30 -14.37 -22.19
CA GLU A 276 -0.61 -13.95 -23.57
C GLU A 276 -0.58 -15.13 -24.54
N LYS A 277 0.43 -16.01 -24.45
CA LYS A 277 0.51 -17.23 -25.26
C LYS A 277 -0.63 -18.21 -24.96
N ALA A 278 -1.06 -18.32 -23.71
CA ALA A 278 -2.21 -19.14 -23.32
C ALA A 278 -3.53 -18.54 -23.83
N GLU A 279 -3.69 -17.22 -23.74
CA GLU A 279 -4.84 -16.46 -24.23
C GLU A 279 -4.95 -16.52 -25.76
N ALA A 280 -3.82 -16.41 -26.48
CA ALA A 280 -3.76 -16.51 -27.93
C ALA A 280 -4.19 -17.90 -28.44
N LYS A 281 -3.95 -18.95 -27.65
CA LYS A 281 -4.31 -20.35 -27.93
C LYS A 281 -5.78 -20.71 -27.63
N LYS A 282 -6.53 -19.86 -26.91
CA LYS A 282 -7.97 -20.07 -26.69
C LYS A 282 -8.76 -19.95 -28.01
N SER A 283 -9.84 -20.71 -28.14
CA SER A 283 -10.73 -20.59 -29.31
C SER A 283 -11.41 -19.21 -29.35
N GLU A 284 -11.83 -18.74 -30.53
CA GLU A 284 -12.58 -17.47 -30.69
C GLU A 284 -13.84 -17.40 -29.79
N GLU A 285 -14.45 -18.54 -29.46
CA GLU A 285 -15.58 -18.65 -28.54
C GLU A 285 -15.18 -18.51 -27.07
N GLU A 286 -13.97 -18.94 -26.68
CA GLU A 286 -13.43 -18.79 -25.32
C GLU A 286 -12.83 -17.39 -25.06
N LYS A 287 -12.43 -16.67 -26.12
CA LYS A 287 -11.94 -15.27 -26.03
C LYS A 287 -13.07 -14.27 -25.77
N LYS A 288 -14.28 -14.56 -26.23
CA LYS A 288 -15.51 -13.81 -25.91
C LYS A 288 -16.05 -14.34 -24.59
N GLY A 289 -15.47 -13.90 -23.47
CA GLY A 289 -15.86 -14.35 -22.14
C GLY A 289 -17.38 -14.45 -21.97
N LYS A 290 -17.85 -15.56 -21.38
CA LYS A 290 -19.27 -15.77 -21.07
C LYS A 290 -19.79 -14.54 -20.32
N ILE A 291 -20.81 -13.90 -20.92
CA ILE A 291 -21.59 -12.80 -20.34
C ILE A 291 -22.17 -13.24 -18.99
#